data_AF-A0A7C7CQZ4-F1
#
_entry.id   AF-A0A7C7CQZ4-F1
#
_cell.length_a   1.000
_cell.length_b   1.000
_cell.length_c   1.000
_cell.angle_alpha   90.00
_cell.angle_beta   90.00
_cell.angle_gamma   90.00
#
_symmetry.space_group_name_H-M   'P 1'
#
loop_
_entity.id
_entity.type
_entity.pdbx_description
1 polymer ?
#
loop_
_entity_poly.entity_id
_entity_poly.type
_entity_poly.pdbx_seq_one_letter_code
_entity_poly.pdbx_strand_id
1 'polypeptide(L)'
;MKKTIPISEFKESADIQGFYLCKKKNLRTTRAGELYLDLLLQDKSGEIGAKVWDRVSEFTKKFNGGDAVAVRGRVESFQDRLQIVIGRINSATEAKY
;
A
#
# COMPACT_ATOMS: atom_id res chain seq x y z
N MET A 1 6.49 -6.25 21.14
CA MET A 1 6.55 -5.22 20.07
C MET A 1 6.46 -5.96 18.73
N LYS A 2 5.41 -5.76 17.93
CA LYS A 2 5.29 -6.45 16.63
C LYS A 2 6.34 -5.91 15.68
N LYS A 3 7.32 -6.74 15.28
CA LYS A 3 8.31 -6.39 14.26
C LYS A 3 7.59 -6.15 12.94
N THR A 4 7.62 -4.92 12.45
CA THR A 4 7.25 -4.59 11.08
C THR A 4 8.38 -5.06 10.16
N ILE A 5 8.04 -5.86 9.15
CA ILE A 5 9.02 -6.36 8.17
C ILE A 5 9.41 -5.17 7.28
N PRO A 6 10.70 -4.85 7.09
CA PRO A 6 11.12 -3.82 6.16
C PRO A 6 10.87 -4.27 4.71
N ILE A 7 10.65 -3.31 3.81
CA ILE A 7 10.40 -3.60 2.38
C ILE A 7 11.50 -4.47 1.77
N SER A 8 12.76 -4.25 2.17
CA SER A 8 13.90 -5.02 1.65
C SER A 8 13.90 -6.50 2.06
N GLU A 9 13.10 -6.91 3.04
CA GLU A 9 12.96 -8.30 3.49
C GLU A 9 11.62 -8.92 3.08
N PHE A 10 10.85 -8.25 2.22
CA PHE A 10 9.59 -8.80 1.76
C PHE A 10 9.79 -10.07 0.96
N LYS A 11 9.00 -11.07 1.33
CA LYS A 11 8.91 -12.34 0.63
C LYS A 11 7.55 -12.47 -0.01
N GLU A 12 7.53 -13.19 -1.12
CA GLU A 12 6.31 -13.57 -1.82
C GLU A 12 5.35 -14.28 -0.85
N SER A 13 4.05 -14.00 -0.96
CA SER A 13 2.98 -14.54 -0.10
C SER A 13 3.08 -14.18 1.39
N ALA A 14 3.95 -13.25 1.80
CA ALA A 14 4.01 -12.78 3.18
C ALA A 14 2.88 -11.79 3.50
N ASP A 15 2.24 -11.93 4.67
CA ASP A 15 1.33 -10.92 5.20
C ASP A 15 2.16 -9.81 5.86
N ILE A 16 1.93 -8.57 5.45
CA ILE A 16 2.64 -7.40 5.96
C ILE A 16 1.64 -6.46 6.64
N GLN A 17 2.10 -5.87 7.73
CA GLN A 17 1.42 -4.79 8.40
C GLN A 17 2.48 -3.79 8.84
N GLY A 18 2.35 -2.54 8.41
CA GLY A 18 3.34 -1.52 8.70
C GLY A 18 2.89 -0.12 8.33
N PHE A 19 3.75 0.84 8.63
CA PHE A 19 3.58 2.24 8.26
C PHE A 19 4.50 2.55 7.09
N TYR A 20 3.98 3.24 6.08
CA TYR A 20 4.71 3.59 4.88
C TYR A 20 4.36 5.01 4.48
N LEU A 21 5.28 5.68 3.79
CA LEU A 21 5.00 6.94 3.13
C LEU A 21 4.36 6.68 1.77
N CYS A 22 3.19 7.27 1.51
CA CYS A 22 2.55 7.19 0.20
C CYS A 22 3.21 8.18 -0.77
N LYS A 23 4.31 7.81 -1.41
CA LYS A 23 5.06 8.70 -2.30
C LYS A 23 4.29 9.08 -3.56
N LYS A 24 3.53 8.13 -4.13
CA LYS A 24 2.64 8.38 -5.27
C LYS A 24 1.31 7.66 -5.09
N LYS A 25 0.24 8.28 -5.61
CA LYS A 25 -1.11 7.74 -5.63
C LYS A 25 -1.73 8.02 -6.99
N ASN A 26 -2.10 6.97 -7.72
CA ASN A 26 -2.77 7.06 -9.00
C ASN A 26 -4.08 6.28 -8.95
N LEU A 27 -5.19 6.93 -9.28
CA LEU A 27 -6.45 6.25 -9.51
C LEU A 27 -6.48 5.76 -10.96
N ARG A 28 -6.58 4.45 -11.16
CA ARG A 28 -6.61 3.82 -12.46
C ARG A 28 -7.84 2.93 -12.59
N THR A 29 -8.13 2.52 -13.81
CA THR A 29 -9.25 1.63 -14.13
C THR A 29 -8.71 0.37 -14.80
N THR A 30 -9.19 -0.80 -14.40
CA THR A 30 -8.87 -2.06 -15.05
C THR A 30 -9.50 -2.11 -16.44
N ARG A 31 -9.08 -3.08 -17.26
CA ARG A 31 -9.70 -3.33 -18.57
C ARG A 31 -11.19 -3.69 -18.47
N ALA A 32 -11.64 -4.18 -17.31
CA ALA A 32 -13.03 -4.51 -17.03
C ALA A 32 -13.87 -3.30 -16.58
N GLY A 33 -13.26 -2.12 -16.39
CA GLY A 33 -13.95 -0.91 -15.92
C GLY A 33 -13.94 -0.71 -14.39
N GLU A 34 -13.29 -1.60 -13.64
CA GLU A 34 -13.19 -1.48 -12.17
C GLU A 34 -12.07 -0.52 -11.77
N LEU A 35 -12.35 0.37 -10.81
CA LEU A 35 -11.35 1.29 -10.28
C LEU A 35 -10.36 0.55 -9.37
N TYR A 36 -9.08 0.91 -9.45
CA TYR A 36 -8.03 0.47 -8.54
C TYR A 36 -7.08 1.63 -8.21
N LEU A 37 -6.47 1.62 -7.03
CA LEU A 37 -5.38 2.54 -6.72
C LEU A 37 -4.05 1.86 -6.99
N ASP A 38 -3.22 2.55 -7.75
CA ASP A 38 -1.81 2.25 -7.92
C ASP A 38 -1.02 3.21 -7.05
N LEU A 39 -0.41 2.67 -6.00
CA LEU A 39 0.34 3.42 -5.00
C LEU A 39 1.82 3.07 -5.08
N LEU A 40 2.67 4.04 -4.79
CA LEU A 40 4.09 3.81 -4.53
C LEU A 40 4.32 4.08 -3.05
N LEU A 41 4.64 3.03 -2.30
CA LEU A 41 4.93 3.10 -0.88
C LEU A 41 6.44 3.15 -0.68
N GLN A 42 6.87 3.96 0.27
CA GLN A 42 8.27 4.10 0.65
C GLN A 42 8.43 3.89 2.15
N ASP A 43 9.48 3.18 2.53
CA ASP A 43 9.97 3.08 3.89
C ASP A 43 11.49 3.32 3.90
N LYS A 44 12.11 3.34 5.09
CA LYS A 44 13.56 3.50 5.27
C LYS A 44 14.39 2.50 4.46
N SER A 45 13.87 1.30 4.22
CA SER A 45 14.61 0.27 3.48
C SER A 45 14.49 0.37 1.96
N GLY A 46 13.53 1.13 1.42
CA GLY A 46 13.31 1.20 -0.03
C GLY A 46 11.90 1.60 -0.44
N GLU A 47 11.55 1.30 -1.70
CA GLU A 47 10.27 1.62 -2.30
C GLU A 47 9.62 0.35 -2.87
N ILE A 48 8.29 0.27 -2.80
CA ILE A 48 7.54 -0.84 -3.36
C ILE A 48 6.20 -0.38 -3.92
N GLY A 49 5.79 -0.99 -5.03
CA GLY A 49 4.47 -0.78 -5.61
C GLY A 49 3.40 -1.45 -4.75
N ALA A 50 2.27 -0.78 -4.58
CA ALA A 50 1.12 -1.34 -3.88
C ALA A 50 -0.16 -1.07 -4.64
N LYS A 51 -1.07 -2.05 -4.64
CA LYS A 51 -2.35 -1.99 -5.34
C LYS A 51 -3.50 -2.15 -4.38
N VAL A 52 -4.52 -1.32 -4.56
CA VAL A 52 -5.79 -1.41 -3.83
C VAL A 52 -6.89 -1.73 -4.84
N TRP A 53 -7.53 -2.88 -4.66
CA TRP A 53 -8.61 -3.33 -5.54
C TRP A 53 -9.99 -3.02 -4.94
N ASP A 54 -10.14 -3.21 -3.63
CA ASP A 54 -11.41 -3.02 -2.93
C ASP A 54 -11.52 -1.63 -2.30
N ARG A 55 -12.74 -1.10 -2.16
CA ARG A 55 -13.04 0.18 -1.46
C ARG A 55 -12.18 1.37 -1.91
N VAL A 56 -11.80 1.40 -3.19
CA VAL A 56 -10.93 2.42 -3.78
C VAL A 56 -11.46 3.84 -3.54
N SER A 57 -12.77 4.04 -3.71
CA SER A 57 -13.44 5.33 -3.48
C SER A 57 -13.45 5.77 -2.02
N GLU A 58 -13.39 4.83 -1.07
CA GLU A 58 -13.26 5.17 0.36
C GLU A 58 -11.82 5.52 0.69
N PHE A 59 -10.89 4.66 0.27
CA PHE A 59 -9.47 4.82 0.54
C PHE A 59 -8.88 6.06 -0.12
N THR A 60 -9.34 6.41 -1.31
CA THR A 60 -8.91 7.65 -1.98
C THR A 60 -9.26 8.92 -1.19
N LYS A 61 -10.31 8.90 -0.36
CA LYS A 61 -10.67 10.05 0.48
C LYS A 61 -9.94 10.08 1.83
N LYS A 62 -9.34 8.96 2.23
CA LYS A 62 -8.68 8.83 3.54
C LYS A 62 -7.26 9.38 3.59
N PHE A 63 -6.53 9.37 2.48
CA PHE A 63 -5.12 9.80 2.42
C PHE A 63 -4.78 10.38 1.06
N ASN A 64 -3.73 11.21 0.99
CA ASN A 64 -3.19 11.73 -0.25
C ASN A 64 -1.75 11.26 -0.50
N GLY A 65 -1.25 11.52 -1.70
CA GLY A 65 0.18 11.34 -1.98
C GLY A 65 0.99 12.34 -1.15
N GLY A 66 1.97 11.85 -0.41
CA GLY A 66 2.76 12.57 0.57
C GLY A 66 2.43 12.22 2.02
N ASP A 67 1.27 11.60 2.29
CA ASP A 67 0.88 11.22 3.65
C ASP A 67 1.52 9.91 4.11
N ALA A 68 1.74 9.80 5.41
CA ALA A 68 2.04 8.52 6.06
C ALA A 68 0.75 7.69 6.14
N VAL A 69 0.84 6.41 5.78
CA VAL A 69 -0.28 5.48 5.75
C VAL A 69 0.05 4.20 6.48
N ALA A 70 -0.91 3.72 7.28
CA ALA A 70 -0.89 2.40 7.88
C ALA A 70 -1.48 1.41 6.87
N VAL A 71 -0.67 0.46 6.42
CA VAL A 71 -1.03 -0.52 5.39
C VAL A 71 -1.02 -1.91 5.99
N ARG A 72 -2.06 -2.68 5.66
CA ARG A 72 -2.13 -4.12 5.88
C ARG A 72 -2.50 -4.81 4.58
N GLY A 73 -1.70 -5.79 4.21
CA GLY A 73 -1.86 -6.48 2.94
C GLY A 73 -0.95 -7.69 2.83
N ARG A 74 -0.90 -8.24 1.63
CA ARG A 74 -0.04 -9.37 1.29
C ARG A 74 0.92 -8.97 0.19
N VAL A 75 2.16 -9.43 0.28
CA VAL A 75 3.14 -9.29 -0.80
C VAL A 75 2.84 -10.34 -1.87
N GLU A 76 2.66 -9.91 -3.10
CA GLU A 76 2.52 -10.74 -4.28
C GLU A 76 3.66 -10.47 -5.26
N SER A 77 4.05 -11.49 -6.00
CA SER A 77 5.03 -11.38 -7.08
C SER A 77 4.28 -11.32 -8.41
N PHE A 78 4.47 -10.26 -9.17
CA PHE A 78 3.86 -10.09 -10.49
C PHE A 78 4.92 -9.67 -11.50
N GLN A 79 5.14 -10.52 -12.52
CA GLN A 79 6.20 -10.32 -13.53
C GLN A 79 7.58 -10.10 -12.88
N ASP A 80 7.96 -10.99 -11.97
CA ASP A 80 9.25 -10.96 -11.24
C ASP A 80 9.45 -9.70 -10.36
N ARG A 81 8.37 -8.96 -10.08
CA ARG A 81 8.40 -7.80 -9.20
C ARG A 81 7.44 -7.97 -8.03
N LEU A 82 7.97 -7.72 -6.84
CA LEU A 82 7.18 -7.68 -5.62
C LEU A 82 6.26 -6.45 -5.64
N GLN A 83 4.98 -6.69 -5.36
CA GLN A 83 3.96 -5.67 -5.15
C GLN A 83 3.15 -6.04 -3.91
N ILE A 84 2.61 -5.04 -3.22
CA ILE A 84 1.71 -5.29 -2.09
C ILE A 84 0.27 -5.21 -2.59
N VAL A 85 -0.52 -6.24 -2.34
CA VAL A 85 -1.98 -6.14 -2.43
C VAL A 85 -2.53 -5.71 -1.09
N ILE A 86 -3.05 -4.50 -1.06
CA ILE A 86 -3.58 -3.85 0.14
C ILE A 86 -5.01 -4.31 0.35
N GLY A 87 -5.24 -4.99 1.48
CA GLY A 87 -6.59 -5.28 1.97
C GLY A 87 -7.16 -4.18 2.86
N ARG A 88 -6.28 -3.43 3.55
CA ARG A 88 -6.70 -2.31 4.41
C ARG A 88 -5.64 -1.23 4.47
N ILE A 89 -6.05 0.02 4.27
CA ILE A 89 -5.21 1.21 4.39
C ILE A 89 -5.92 2.30 5.19
N ASN A 90 -5.17 2.99 6.04
CA ASN A 90 -5.63 4.15 6.79
C ASN A 90 -4.55 5.23 6.79
N SER A 91 -4.93 6.51 6.88
CA SER A 91 -3.97 7.58 7.13
C SER A 91 -3.39 7.42 8.54
N ALA A 92 -2.07 7.60 8.64
CA ALA A 92 -1.33 7.61 9.90
C ALA A 92 -1.06 9.03 10.41
N THR A 93 -1.50 10.06 9.68
CA THR A 93 -1.38 11.46 10.09
C THR A 93 -2.29 11.74 11.30
N GLU A 94 -1.78 12.50 12.27
CA GLU A 94 -2.12 12.64 13.70
C GLU A 94 -3.57 13.03 14.09
N ALA A 95 -4.59 12.89 13.23
CA ALA A 95 -5.94 13.34 13.57
C ALA A 95 -6.70 12.44 14.56
N LYS A 96 -6.26 11.19 14.81
CA LYS A 96 -6.86 10.29 15.83
C LYS A 96 -5.85 9.25 16.35
N TYR A 97 -5.05 9.64 17.33
CA TYR A 97 -4.56 8.74 18.38
C TYR A 97 -4.91 9.34 19.73
#